data_AF-A0A929F877-F1
#
_entry.id   AF-A0A929F877-F1
#
_cell.length_a   1.000
_cell.length_b   1.000
_cell.length_c   1.000
_cell.angle_alpha   90.00
_cell.angle_beta   90.00
_cell.angle_gamma   90.00
#
_symmetry.space_group_name_H-M   'P 1'
#
loop_
_entity.id
_entity.type
_entity.pdbx_description
1 polymer ?
#
loop_
_entity_poly.entity_id
_entity_poly.type
_entity_poly.pdbx_seq_one_letter_code
_entity_poly.pdbx_strand_id
1 'polypeptide(L)' 'MPKRPTLFLIDGSSYIYRAFFALPHLSNSYGLPTNAIYGFIT' A
#
# COMPACT_ATOMS: atom_id res chain seq x y z
N MET A 1 -9.90 -28.72 17.84
CA MET A 1 -10.62 -27.45 17.58
C MET A 1 -10.25 -26.97 16.19
N PRO A 2 -11.20 -26.53 15.35
CA PRO A 2 -10.88 -25.90 14.08
C PRO A 2 -10.03 -24.65 14.33
N LYS A 3 -9.01 -24.44 13.51
CA LYS A 3 -8.11 -23.28 13.61
C LYS A 3 -8.94 -22.03 13.37
N ARG A 4 -8.98 -21.12 14.34
CA ARG A 4 -9.68 -19.83 14.17
C ARG A 4 -8.93 -19.00 13.11
N PRO A 5 -9.65 -18.31 12.20
CA PRO A 5 -9.02 -17.38 11.27
C PRO A 5 -8.27 -16.28 12.03
N THR A 6 -7.11 -15.88 11.52
CA THR A 6 -6.38 -14.72 12.05
C THR A 6 -6.97 -13.45 11.44
N LEU A 7 -7.34 -12.49 12.29
CA LEU A 7 -7.72 -11.14 11.87
C LEU A 7 -6.48 -10.23 11.87
N PHE A 8 -6.21 -9.58 10.75
CA PHE A 8 -5.19 -8.54 10.65
C PHE A 8 -5.86 -7.17 10.65
N LEU A 9 -5.35 -6.24 11.47
CA LEU A 9 -5.73 -4.84 11.46
C LEU A 9 -4.53 -4.03 10.98
N ILE A 10 -4.72 -3.24 9.94
CA ILE A 10 -3.67 -2.46 9.28
C ILE A 10 -4.03 -0.97 9.38
N ASP A 11 -3.06 -0.16 9.80
CA ASP A 11 -3.14 1.30 9.64
C ASP A 11 -2.82 1.68 8.21
N GLY A 12 -3.86 1.85 7.39
CA GLY A 12 -3.74 2.18 5.98
C GLY A 12 -3.10 3.53 5.73
N SER A 13 -3.42 4.55 6.53
CA SER A 13 -2.92 5.91 6.34
C SER A 13 -1.41 5.99 6.58
N SER A 14 -0.92 5.40 7.66
CA SER A 14 0.51 5.36 7.98
C SER A 14 1.29 4.55 6.93
N TYR A 15 0.72 3.44 6.44
CA TYR A 15 1.39 2.60 5.45
C TYR A 15 1.45 3.25 4.06
N ILE A 16 0.35 3.87 3.60
CA ILE A 16 0.30 4.63 2.34
C ILE A 16 1.27 5.81 2.38
N TYR A 17 1.37 6.52 3.50
CA TYR A 17 2.33 7.61 3.66
C TYR A 17 3.77 7.12 3.50
N ARG A 18 4.14 6.01 4.14
CA ARG A 18 5.48 5.41 3.96
C ARG A 18 5.73 4.95 2.52
N ALA A 19 4.75 4.28 1.90
CA ALA A 19 4.86 3.83 0.52
C ALA A 19 5.11 4.99 -0.46
N PHE A 20 4.48 6.14 -0.24
CA PHE A 20 4.69 7.34 -1.07
C PHE A 20 6.15 7.82 -1.06
N PHE A 21 6.82 7.80 0.10
CA PHE A 21 8.21 8.27 0.21
C PHE A 21 9.27 7.18 -0.01
N ALA A 22 8.89 5.90 0.04
CA ALA A 22 9.81 4.78 -0.15
C ALA A 22 10.09 4.47 -1.63
N LEU A 23 9.15 4.78 -2.52
CA LEU A 23 9.23 4.43 -3.94
C LEU A 23 9.55 5.66 -4.81
N PRO A 24 10.25 5.46 -5.94
CA PRO A 24 10.48 6.53 -6.91
C PRO A 24 9.15 7.04 -7.48
N HIS A 25 9.20 8.17 -8.19
CA HIS A 25 8.03 8.67 -8.89
C HIS A 25 7.57 7.65 -9.94
N LEU A 26 6.36 7.11 -9.74
CA LEU A 26 5.68 6.24 -10.69
C LEU A 26 4.39 6.92 -11.10
N SER A 27 4.06 6.82 -12.39
CA SER A 27 2.81 7.34 -12.95
C SER A 27 2.19 6.36 -13.93
N ASN A 28 0.86 6.41 -14.09
CA ASN A 28 0.19 5.68 -15.16
C ASN A 28 0.39 6.37 -16.53
N SER A 29 -0.21 5.81 -17.59
CA SER A 29 -0.15 6.36 -18.95
C SER A 29 -0.77 7.75 -19.12
N TYR A 30 -1.58 8.21 -18.16
CA TYR A 30 -2.17 9.54 -18.11
C TYR A 30 -1.35 10.53 -17.27
N GLY A 31 -0.22 10.10 -16.72
CA GLY A 31 0.64 10.92 -15.86
C GLY A 31 0.14 11.05 -14.41
N LEU A 32 -0.89 10.30 -14.00
CA LEU A 32 -1.34 10.31 -12.61
C LEU A 32 -0.34 9.55 -11.73
N PRO A 33 0.14 10.11 -10.61
CA PRO A 33 1.05 9.41 -9.69
C PRO A 33 0.41 8.15 -9.09
N THR A 34 1.16 7.05 -9.06
CA THR A 34 0.71 5.73 -8.58
C THR A 34 1.64 5.07 -7.57
N ASN A 35 2.78 5.68 -7.25
CA ASN A 35 3.80 5.10 -6.38
C ASN A 35 3.28 4.72 -4.98
N ALA A 36 2.47 5.56 -4.34
CA ALA A 36 1.92 5.24 -3.01
C ALA A 36 0.99 4.01 -3.05
N ILE A 37 0.19 3.88 -4.11
CA ILE A 37 -0.74 2.77 -4.28
C ILE A 37 0.03 1.49 -4.60
N TYR A 38 1.04 1.59 -5.48
CA TYR A 38 1.90 0.46 -5.82
C TYR A 38 2.59 -0.10 -4.58
N GLY A 39 3.26 0.74 -3.79
CA GLY A 39 3.96 0.30 -2.57
C GLY A 39 3.07 -0.09 -1.39
N PHE A 40 1.75 0.16 -1.46
CA PHE A 40 0.80 -0.32 -0.46
C PHE A 40 0.28 -1.73 -0.78
N ILE A 41 0.17 -2.08 -2.07
CA ILE A 41 -0.45 -3.34 -2.53
C ILE A 41 0.58 -4.45 -2.76
N THR A 42 1.80 -4.11 -3.20
CA THR A 42 2.88 -5.06 -3.51
C THR A 42 3.75 -5.35 -2.30
#